data_AF-A0A7G5H1X5-F1
#
_entry.id   AF-A0A7G5H1X5-F1
#
_cell.length_a   1.000
_cell.length_b   1.000
_cell.length_c   1.000
_cell.angle_alpha   90.00
_cell.angle_beta   90.00
_cell.angle_gamma   90.00
#
_symmetry.space_group_name_H-M   'P 1'
#
loop_
_entity.id
_entity.type
_entity.pdbx_description
1 polymer ?
#
loop_
_entity_poly.entity_id
_entity_poly.type
_entity_poly.pdbx_seq_one_letter_code
_entity_poly.pdbx_strand_id
1 'polypeptide(L)'
;MQKLDTAHDLQARLSRVLEIVKTEFAPLTDAQLRWKPAPNRWSIIECLQHLNLAERFYIRNIQHKVDKLGLVQTNPTDQVFESDWVGKAMLYAVDPQVKLKLPAPGLVRPRPAAELVPADVMGQFLDLQTTLHSLLDKAVYLDWNQDKVMTLFGNWLKIRLGDAFLMLVAHTERHMNQAMRVKAEMATFTITTNNL
;
A
#
# COMPACT_ATOMS: atom_id res chain seq x y z
N MET A 1 20.29 8.00 0.26
CA MET A 1 19.63 7.54 -0.99
C MET A 1 19.26 8.78 -1.77
N GLN A 2 19.43 8.78 -3.10
CA GLN A 2 19.00 9.92 -3.93
C GLN A 2 17.50 9.84 -4.18
N LYS A 3 16.83 10.99 -4.29
CA LYS A 3 15.38 11.07 -4.50
C LYS A 3 14.98 10.36 -5.79
N LEU A 4 15.64 10.67 -6.91
CA LEU A 4 15.24 10.11 -8.21
C LEU A 4 15.43 8.59 -8.27
N ASP A 5 16.55 8.09 -7.74
CA ASP A 5 16.80 6.64 -7.63
C ASP A 5 15.75 5.95 -6.73
N THR A 6 15.41 6.59 -5.61
CA THR A 6 14.39 6.08 -4.68
C THR A 6 13.01 6.06 -5.35
N ALA A 7 12.66 7.10 -6.11
CA ALA A 7 11.40 7.14 -6.85
C ALA A 7 11.33 6.00 -7.87
N HIS A 8 12.41 5.73 -8.59
CA HIS A 8 12.48 4.64 -9.56
C HIS A 8 12.30 3.26 -8.90
N ASP A 9 12.97 3.00 -7.77
CA ASP A 9 12.77 1.77 -6.98
C ASP A 9 11.30 1.58 -6.57
N LEU A 10 10.70 2.65 -6.02
CA LEU A 10 9.31 2.61 -5.56
C LEU A 10 8.31 2.38 -6.71
N GLN A 11 8.58 2.93 -7.90
CA GLN A 11 7.78 2.66 -9.10
C GLN A 11 7.85 1.19 -9.52
N ALA A 12 9.04 0.60 -9.52
CA ALA A 12 9.22 -0.81 -9.85
C ALA A 12 8.45 -1.71 -8.87
N ARG A 13 8.49 -1.37 -7.57
CA ARG A 13 7.76 -2.08 -6.50
C ARG A 13 6.24 -1.96 -6.64
N LEU A 14 5.72 -0.77 -6.93
CA LEU A 14 4.30 -0.56 -7.22
C LEU A 14 3.84 -1.34 -8.47
N SER A 15 4.67 -1.34 -9.53
CA SER A 15 4.41 -2.13 -10.73
C SER A 15 4.32 -3.63 -10.41
N ARG A 16 5.19 -4.13 -9.53
CA ARG A 16 5.15 -5.52 -9.07
C ARG A 16 3.87 -5.84 -8.30
N VAL A 17 3.39 -4.92 -7.46
CA VAL A 17 2.10 -5.08 -6.74
C VAL A 17 0.94 -5.24 -7.72
N LEU A 18 0.85 -4.37 -8.73
CA LEU A 18 -0.20 -4.44 -9.76
C LEU A 18 -0.15 -5.77 -10.52
N GLU A 19 1.05 -6.24 -10.89
CA GLU A 19 1.20 -7.52 -11.57
C GLU A 19 0.78 -8.70 -10.69
N ILE A 20 1.13 -8.71 -9.40
CA ILE A 20 0.69 -9.74 -8.46
C ILE A 20 -0.84 -9.82 -8.41
N VAL A 21 -1.54 -8.68 -8.33
CA VAL A 21 -3.02 -8.70 -8.31
C VAL A 21 -3.55 -9.36 -9.58
N LYS A 22 -3.00 -9.00 -10.73
CA LYS A 22 -3.40 -9.51 -12.04
C LYS A 22 -3.14 -11.01 -12.19
N THR A 23 -1.97 -11.51 -11.82
CA THR A 23 -1.60 -12.91 -12.05
C THR A 23 -2.05 -13.83 -10.92
N GLU A 24 -2.06 -13.34 -9.68
CA GLU A 24 -2.24 -14.18 -8.50
C GLU A 24 -3.65 -14.12 -7.93
N PHE A 25 -4.33 -12.97 -8.01
CA PHE A 25 -5.62 -12.76 -7.34
C PHE A 25 -6.80 -12.69 -8.31
N ALA A 26 -6.65 -12.03 -9.46
CA ALA A 26 -7.73 -11.94 -10.45
C ALA A 26 -8.26 -13.29 -10.96
N PRO A 27 -7.45 -14.36 -11.07
CA PRO A 27 -7.96 -15.69 -11.46
C PRO A 27 -8.71 -16.43 -10.33
N LEU A 28 -8.67 -15.94 -9.10
CA LEU A 28 -9.33 -16.60 -7.97
C LEU A 28 -10.83 -16.34 -7.96
N THR A 29 -11.59 -17.34 -7.55
CA THR A 29 -13.03 -17.18 -7.31
C THR A 29 -13.30 -16.28 -6.11
N ASP A 30 -14.50 -15.73 -6.09
CA ASP A 30 -15.06 -14.96 -4.98
C ASP A 30 -14.97 -15.68 -3.62
N ALA A 31 -15.15 -17.00 -3.60
CA ALA A 31 -15.03 -17.82 -2.40
C ALA A 31 -13.57 -17.94 -1.94
N GLN A 32 -12.63 -18.12 -2.88
CA GLN A 32 -11.20 -18.18 -2.59
C GLN A 32 -10.66 -16.83 -2.09
N LEU A 33 -11.11 -15.71 -2.66
CA LEU A 33 -10.71 -14.37 -2.23
C LEU A 33 -11.19 -14.04 -0.81
N ARG A 34 -12.36 -14.57 -0.42
CA ARG A 34 -12.93 -14.44 0.94
C ARG A 34 -12.41 -15.50 1.91
N TRP A 35 -11.70 -16.52 1.45
CA TRP A 35 -11.24 -17.62 2.30
C TRP A 35 -10.30 -17.11 3.40
N LYS A 36 -10.49 -17.63 4.62
CA LYS A 36 -9.73 -17.25 5.81
C LYS A 36 -9.00 -18.49 6.34
N PRO A 37 -7.70 -18.38 6.65
CA PRO A 37 -6.96 -19.49 7.25
C PRO A 37 -7.38 -19.76 8.71
N ALA A 38 -7.94 -18.76 9.40
CA ALA A 38 -8.54 -18.89 10.73
C ALA A 38 -9.53 -17.74 10.97
N PRO A 39 -10.50 -17.86 11.90
CA PRO A 39 -11.49 -16.81 12.17
C PRO A 39 -10.88 -15.44 12.51
N ASN A 40 -9.74 -15.42 13.19
CA ASN A 40 -9.02 -14.21 13.62
C ASN A 40 -7.94 -13.73 12.63
N ARG A 41 -7.79 -14.38 11.47
CA ARG A 41 -6.81 -14.02 10.43
C ARG A 41 -7.54 -13.45 9.23
N TRP A 42 -6.93 -12.47 8.55
CA TRP A 42 -7.53 -11.87 7.36
C TRP A 42 -7.42 -12.78 6.14
N SER A 43 -8.45 -12.73 5.31
CA SER A 43 -8.49 -13.20 3.92
C SER A 43 -7.70 -12.27 3.00
N ILE A 44 -7.52 -12.68 1.74
CA ILE A 44 -6.94 -11.84 0.68
C ILE A 44 -7.73 -10.53 0.56
N ILE A 45 -9.06 -10.61 0.52
CA ILE A 45 -9.88 -9.43 0.30
C ILE A 45 -9.94 -8.48 1.49
N GLU A 46 -9.84 -9.00 2.72
CA GLU A 46 -9.69 -8.18 3.93
C GLU A 46 -8.33 -7.43 3.95
N CYS A 47 -7.25 -8.06 3.45
CA CYS A 47 -5.96 -7.37 3.27
C CYS A 47 -6.07 -6.21 2.28
N LEU A 48 -6.69 -6.42 1.12
CA LEU A 48 -6.85 -5.35 0.11
C LEU A 48 -7.78 -4.24 0.59
N GLN A 49 -8.88 -4.58 1.29
CA GLN A 49 -9.78 -3.57 1.83
C GLN A 49 -9.10 -2.71 2.91
N HIS A 50 -8.23 -3.30 3.74
CA HIS A 50 -7.42 -2.54 4.70
C HIS A 50 -6.55 -1.49 4.01
N LEU A 51 -5.85 -1.88 2.93
CA LEU A 51 -5.05 -0.95 2.12
C LEU A 51 -5.92 0.15 1.52
N ASN A 52 -7.08 -0.20 0.95
CA ASN A 52 -8.03 0.79 0.40
C ASN A 52 -8.49 1.84 1.42
N LEU A 53 -8.66 1.45 2.68
CA LEU A 53 -9.05 2.35 3.76
C LEU A 53 -7.88 3.24 4.21
N ALA A 54 -6.69 2.65 4.34
CA ALA A 54 -5.52 3.36 4.82
C ALA A 54 -4.96 4.35 3.79
N GLU A 55 -4.81 3.92 2.55
CA GLU A 55 -4.07 4.68 1.53
C GLU A 55 -4.87 5.85 0.96
N ARG A 56 -6.20 5.73 0.91
CA ARG A 56 -7.09 6.76 0.33
C ARG A 56 -6.85 8.14 0.94
N PHE A 57 -6.59 8.21 2.24
CA PHE A 57 -6.29 9.48 2.90
C PHE A 57 -4.95 10.06 2.42
N TYR A 58 -3.89 9.26 2.39
CA TYR A 58 -2.57 9.74 1.99
C TYR A 58 -2.53 10.10 0.50
N ILE A 59 -3.07 9.26 -0.37
CA ILE A 59 -3.14 9.50 -1.82
C ILE A 59 -3.84 10.83 -2.11
N ARG A 60 -4.96 11.13 -1.44
CA ARG A 60 -5.64 12.43 -1.58
C ARG A 60 -4.74 13.60 -1.17
N ASN A 61 -4.02 13.49 -0.06
CA ASN A 61 -3.12 14.54 0.40
C ASN A 61 -1.93 14.77 -0.55
N ILE A 62 -1.40 13.69 -1.13
CA ILE A 62 -0.32 13.75 -2.12
C ILE A 62 -0.85 14.37 -3.43
N GLN A 63 -2.04 13.96 -3.90
CA GLN A 63 -2.69 14.54 -5.07
C GLN A 63 -2.83 16.05 -4.94
N HIS A 64 -3.31 16.56 -3.81
CA HIS A 64 -3.40 18.01 -3.58
C HIS A 64 -2.06 18.76 -3.66
N LYS A 65 -0.92 18.10 -3.41
CA LYS A 65 0.40 18.71 -3.61
C LYS A 65 0.80 18.70 -5.08
N VAL A 66 0.62 17.56 -5.73
CA VAL A 66 0.92 17.38 -7.15
C VAL A 66 0.10 18.34 -8.01
N ASP A 67 -1.19 18.53 -7.72
CA ASP A 67 -2.06 19.45 -8.47
C ASP A 67 -1.60 20.91 -8.40
N LYS A 68 -0.87 21.29 -7.34
CA LYS A 68 -0.33 22.65 -7.17
C LYS A 68 0.93 22.92 -7.99
N LEU A 69 1.55 21.90 -8.58
CA LEU A 69 2.70 22.09 -9.47
C LEU A 69 2.35 22.91 -10.71
N GLY A 70 1.08 22.85 -11.16
CA GLY A 70 0.66 23.50 -12.41
C GLY A 70 1.40 22.93 -13.63
N LEU A 71 1.70 23.78 -14.60
CA LEU A 71 2.51 23.40 -15.78
C LEU A 71 3.98 23.34 -15.40
N VAL A 72 4.53 22.13 -15.37
CA VAL A 72 5.96 21.91 -15.13
C VAL A 72 6.74 22.18 -16.41
N GLN A 73 7.68 23.14 -16.35
CA GLN A 73 8.52 23.54 -17.49
C GLN A 73 10.02 23.24 -17.27
N THR A 74 10.37 22.59 -16.16
CA THR A 74 11.75 22.33 -15.76
C THR A 74 11.94 20.84 -15.48
N ASN A 75 13.19 20.37 -15.61
CA ASN A 75 13.55 19.03 -15.15
C ASN A 75 13.43 18.92 -13.61
N PRO A 76 13.14 17.73 -13.07
CA PRO A 76 13.10 17.54 -11.63
C PRO A 76 14.51 17.66 -11.04
N THR A 77 14.66 18.46 -10.00
CA THR A 77 15.92 18.57 -9.25
C THR A 77 16.08 17.32 -8.39
N ASP A 78 17.18 16.59 -8.55
CA ASP A 78 17.52 15.51 -7.62
C ASP A 78 17.93 16.08 -6.25
N GLN A 79 17.73 15.30 -5.19
CA GLN A 79 18.11 15.70 -3.84
C GLN A 79 18.50 14.47 -3.01
N VAL A 80 19.41 14.68 -2.06
CA VAL A 80 19.66 13.67 -1.03
C VAL A 80 18.39 13.55 -0.19
N PHE A 81 17.79 12.37 -0.20
CA PHE A 81 16.60 12.12 0.59
C PHE A 81 16.96 11.99 2.08
N GLU A 82 16.22 12.71 2.91
CA GLU A 82 16.35 12.67 4.35
C GLU A 82 15.02 12.30 5.01
N SER A 83 15.01 11.20 5.77
CA SER A 83 13.85 10.84 6.59
C SER A 83 13.82 11.61 7.92
N ASP A 84 12.64 12.05 8.33
CA ASP A 84 12.42 12.53 9.69
C ASP A 84 12.15 11.38 10.68
N TRP A 85 12.25 11.65 11.99
CA TRP A 85 12.13 10.62 13.03
C TRP A 85 10.74 9.95 13.06
N VAL A 86 9.69 10.71 12.77
CA VAL A 86 8.31 10.21 12.72
C VAL A 86 8.13 9.30 11.50
N GLY A 87 8.66 9.71 10.35
CA GLY A 87 8.70 8.94 9.12
C GLY A 87 9.41 7.61 9.28
N LYS A 88 10.62 7.62 9.89
CA LYS A 88 11.36 6.39 10.21
C LYS A 88 10.57 5.45 11.12
N ALA A 89 9.94 5.99 12.17
CA ALA A 89 9.15 5.19 13.09
C ALA A 89 7.92 4.56 12.42
N MET A 90 7.21 5.31 11.58
CA MET A 90 6.06 4.77 10.84
C MET A 90 6.47 3.76 9.78
N LEU A 91 7.55 4.03 9.04
CA LEU A 91 8.12 3.06 8.08
C LEU A 91 8.48 1.76 8.78
N TYR A 92 9.18 1.82 9.92
CA TYR A 92 9.53 0.64 10.72
C TYR A 92 8.29 -0.14 11.19
N ALA A 93 7.22 0.56 11.59
CA ALA A 93 5.98 -0.07 12.04
C ALA A 93 5.26 -0.87 10.94
N VAL A 94 5.41 -0.45 9.67
CA VAL A 94 4.78 -1.08 8.51
C VAL A 94 5.73 -1.91 7.65
N ASP A 95 7.01 -1.96 8.01
CA ASP A 95 8.05 -2.68 7.27
C ASP A 95 7.69 -4.18 7.15
N PRO A 96 7.70 -4.76 5.93
CA PRO A 96 7.42 -6.17 5.72
C PRO A 96 8.44 -7.12 6.37
N GLN A 97 9.66 -6.67 6.62
CA GLN A 97 10.74 -7.45 7.23
C GLN A 97 10.63 -7.49 8.76
N VAL A 98 9.93 -6.53 9.36
CA VAL A 98 9.77 -6.43 10.82
C VAL A 98 8.59 -7.28 11.29
N LYS A 99 8.84 -8.22 12.22
CA LYS A 99 7.83 -9.15 12.77
C LYS A 99 6.89 -8.53 13.81
N LEU A 100 6.78 -7.20 13.85
CA LEU A 100 5.94 -6.49 14.82
C LEU A 100 4.45 -6.77 14.54
N LYS A 101 3.73 -7.23 15.57
CA LYS A 101 2.28 -7.47 15.51
C LYS A 101 1.52 -6.25 16.06
N LEU A 102 1.22 -5.29 15.20
CA LEU A 102 0.33 -4.18 15.55
C LEU A 102 -1.09 -4.47 15.05
N PRO A 103 -2.12 -4.31 15.89
CA PRO A 103 -3.49 -4.34 15.40
C PRO A 103 -3.73 -3.14 14.48
N ALA A 104 -4.52 -3.33 13.43
CA ALA A 104 -4.95 -2.22 12.58
C ALA A 104 -5.74 -1.21 13.43
N PRO A 105 -5.48 0.10 13.29
CA PRO A 105 -6.32 1.12 13.91
C PRO A 105 -7.78 0.92 13.51
N GLY A 106 -8.71 1.17 14.43
CA GLY A 106 -10.14 0.88 14.21
C GLY A 106 -10.71 1.50 12.92
N LEU A 107 -10.24 2.70 12.55
CA LEU A 107 -10.66 3.42 11.35
C LEU A 107 -10.32 2.70 10.04
N VAL A 108 -9.26 1.90 10.03
CA VAL A 108 -8.78 1.18 8.83
C VAL A 108 -8.93 -0.33 8.99
N ARG A 109 -9.67 -0.80 9.99
CA ARG A 109 -9.94 -2.22 10.14
C ARG A 109 -10.88 -2.68 9.02
N PRO A 110 -10.56 -3.77 8.30
CA PRO A 110 -11.45 -4.27 7.28
C PRO A 110 -12.76 -4.80 7.89
N ARG A 111 -13.85 -4.68 7.13
CA ARG A 111 -15.12 -5.35 7.39
C ARG A 111 -14.94 -6.86 7.22
N PRO A 112 -15.82 -7.68 7.82
CA PRO A 112 -15.77 -9.14 7.63
C PRO A 112 -15.79 -9.52 6.15
N ALA A 113 -14.98 -10.52 5.77
CA ALA A 113 -14.90 -11.00 4.38
C ALA A 113 -16.26 -11.30 3.72
N ALA A 114 -17.22 -11.80 4.49
CA ALA A 114 -18.58 -12.10 4.02
C ALA A 114 -19.38 -10.87 3.55
N GLU A 115 -19.06 -9.68 4.06
CA GLU A 115 -19.70 -8.41 3.70
C GLU A 115 -19.00 -7.69 2.54
N LEU A 116 -17.89 -8.24 2.04
CA LEU A 116 -17.10 -7.64 0.98
C LEU A 116 -17.53 -8.19 -0.38
N VAL A 117 -17.59 -7.29 -1.35
CA VAL A 117 -17.73 -7.60 -2.78
C VAL A 117 -16.32 -7.58 -3.38
N PRO A 118 -15.72 -8.75 -3.72
CA PRO A 118 -14.33 -8.81 -4.14
C PRO A 118 -14.00 -7.95 -5.35
N ALA A 119 -14.89 -7.93 -6.34
CA ALA A 119 -14.74 -7.07 -7.52
C ALA A 119 -14.56 -5.59 -7.15
N ASP A 120 -15.42 -5.05 -6.26
CA ASP A 120 -15.37 -3.65 -5.83
C ASP A 120 -14.09 -3.33 -5.04
N VAL A 121 -13.68 -4.25 -4.16
CA VAL A 121 -12.47 -4.05 -3.34
C VAL A 121 -11.23 -4.12 -4.20
N MET A 122 -11.14 -5.08 -5.13
CA MET A 122 -10.02 -5.21 -6.06
C MET A 122 -9.95 -4.03 -7.03
N GLY A 123 -11.08 -3.60 -7.59
CA GLY A 123 -11.14 -2.43 -8.46
C GLY A 123 -10.61 -1.18 -7.75
N GLN A 124 -11.12 -0.90 -6.54
CA GLN A 124 -10.62 0.22 -5.73
C GLN A 124 -9.14 0.11 -5.38
N PHE A 125 -8.64 -1.11 -5.13
CA PHE A 125 -7.23 -1.31 -4.84
C PHE A 125 -6.35 -0.99 -6.05
N LEU A 126 -6.71 -1.52 -7.22
CA LEU A 126 -6.01 -1.23 -8.47
C LEU A 126 -6.03 0.27 -8.77
N ASP A 127 -7.19 0.93 -8.64
CA ASP A 127 -7.32 2.37 -8.87
C ASP A 127 -6.39 3.19 -7.95
N LEU A 128 -6.35 2.85 -6.65
CA LEU A 128 -5.49 3.54 -5.69
C LEU A 128 -4.01 3.32 -5.99
N GLN A 129 -3.60 2.09 -6.33
CA GLN A 129 -2.20 1.76 -6.63
C GLN A 129 -1.74 2.40 -7.94
N THR A 130 -2.58 2.40 -8.98
CA THR A 130 -2.33 3.13 -10.24
C THR A 130 -2.26 4.63 -10.01
N THR A 131 -3.14 5.18 -9.17
CA THR A 131 -3.08 6.60 -8.79
C THR A 131 -1.80 6.94 -8.06
N LEU A 132 -1.40 6.12 -7.08
CA LEU A 132 -0.17 6.31 -6.32
C LEU A 132 1.07 6.26 -7.24
N HIS A 133 1.09 5.36 -8.21
CA HIS A 133 2.14 5.30 -9.23
C HIS A 133 2.21 6.61 -10.04
N SER A 134 1.08 7.06 -10.58
CA SER A 134 1.03 8.31 -11.37
C SER A 134 1.38 9.55 -10.54
N LEU A 135 1.02 9.55 -9.26
CA LEU A 135 1.43 10.60 -8.33
C LEU A 135 2.93 10.60 -8.10
N LEU A 136 3.54 9.43 -7.97
CA LEU A 136 4.98 9.31 -7.79
C LEU A 136 5.75 9.83 -9.02
N ASP A 137 5.27 9.55 -10.24
CA ASP A 137 5.80 10.10 -11.50
C ASP A 137 5.85 11.63 -11.51
N LYS A 138 4.89 12.28 -10.86
CA LYS A 138 4.80 13.75 -10.78
C LYS A 138 5.47 14.32 -9.53
N ALA A 139 5.52 13.55 -8.45
CA ALA A 139 6.07 14.02 -7.19
C ALA A 139 7.59 14.19 -7.22
N VAL A 140 8.30 13.68 -8.23
CA VAL A 140 9.73 13.95 -8.44
C VAL A 140 10.03 15.45 -8.60
N TYR A 141 9.05 16.24 -9.05
CA TYR A 141 9.15 17.71 -9.16
C TYR A 141 8.93 18.46 -7.84
N LEU A 142 8.49 17.77 -6.78
CA LEU A 142 8.35 18.34 -5.44
C LEU A 142 9.64 18.14 -4.63
N ASP A 143 9.79 18.93 -3.56
CA ASP A 143 10.89 18.75 -2.62
C ASP A 143 10.49 17.71 -1.55
N TRP A 144 11.06 16.52 -1.62
CA TRP A 144 10.68 15.41 -0.74
C TRP A 144 11.04 15.62 0.74
N ASN A 145 11.94 16.56 1.04
CA ASN A 145 12.40 16.87 2.40
C ASN A 145 11.63 18.05 3.01
N GLN A 146 11.10 18.97 2.19
CA GLN A 146 10.34 20.14 2.63
C GLN A 146 8.83 19.94 2.55
N ASP A 147 8.34 19.28 1.50
CA ASP A 147 6.92 18.98 1.39
C ASP A 147 6.50 17.95 2.44
N LYS A 148 5.42 18.27 3.15
CA LYS A 148 4.86 17.39 4.19
C LYS A 148 3.40 17.05 3.99
N VAL A 149 3.04 15.81 4.26
CA VAL A 149 1.65 15.31 4.22
C VAL A 149 1.16 14.99 5.63
N MET A 150 -0.15 15.16 5.84
CA MET A 150 -0.80 14.78 7.10
C MET A 150 -0.82 13.25 7.25
N THR A 151 -0.89 12.78 8.49
CA THR A 151 -1.05 11.35 8.78
C THR A 151 -2.47 11.02 9.19
N LEU A 152 -2.84 9.74 9.13
CA LEU A 152 -4.12 9.22 9.63
C LEU A 152 -4.32 9.41 11.15
N PHE A 153 -3.27 9.79 11.88
CA PHE A 153 -3.28 9.99 13.33
C PHE A 153 -3.57 11.44 13.74
N GLY A 154 -3.90 12.30 12.78
CA GLY A 154 -4.38 13.66 13.02
C GLY A 154 -3.63 14.72 12.20
N ASN A 155 -4.31 15.83 11.91
CA ASN A 155 -3.79 16.91 11.05
C ASN A 155 -2.57 17.67 11.64
N TRP A 156 -2.31 17.52 12.94
CA TRP A 156 -1.15 18.09 13.63
C TRP A 156 0.13 17.28 13.36
N LEU A 157 0.01 15.99 13.04
CA LEU A 157 1.14 15.12 12.74
C LEU A 157 1.35 15.06 11.23
N LYS A 158 2.52 15.52 10.79
CA LYS A 158 2.92 15.52 9.39
C LYS A 158 4.27 14.85 9.22
N ILE A 159 4.45 14.18 8.10
CA ILE A 159 5.72 13.58 7.67
C ILE A 159 6.17 14.16 6.35
N ARG A 160 7.47 14.10 6.11
CA ARG A 160 8.07 14.38 4.81
C ARG A 160 7.43 13.54 3.70
N LEU A 161 7.33 14.11 2.51
CA LEU A 161 6.70 13.48 1.35
C LEU A 161 7.43 12.18 0.95
N GLY A 162 8.76 12.18 0.98
CA GLY A 162 9.53 10.96 0.70
C GLY A 162 9.28 9.85 1.73
N ASP A 163 9.16 10.20 3.02
CA ASP A 163 8.79 9.23 4.06
C ASP A 163 7.39 8.66 3.83
N ALA A 164 6.45 9.49 3.36
CA ALA A 164 5.10 9.03 3.04
C ALA A 164 5.09 8.00 1.93
N PHE A 165 5.84 8.21 0.84
CA PHE A 165 5.95 7.24 -0.25
C PHE A 165 6.58 5.93 0.22
N LEU A 166 7.70 5.99 0.95
CA LEU A 166 8.35 4.80 1.50
C LEU A 166 7.39 4.00 2.39
N MET A 167 6.68 4.69 3.29
CA MET A 167 5.73 4.08 4.21
C MET A 167 4.55 3.44 3.47
N LEU A 168 3.96 4.12 2.48
CA LEU A 168 2.84 3.58 1.71
C LEU A 168 3.23 2.32 0.93
N VAL A 169 4.37 2.35 0.23
CA VAL A 169 4.83 1.20 -0.56
C VAL A 169 5.19 0.02 0.35
N ALA A 170 5.90 0.27 1.46
CA ALA A 170 6.21 -0.78 2.43
C ALA A 170 4.95 -1.38 3.08
N HIS A 171 3.96 -0.54 3.41
CA HIS A 171 2.68 -0.97 3.96
C HIS A 171 1.89 -1.83 2.96
N THR A 172 1.86 -1.41 1.69
CA THR A 172 1.29 -2.19 0.57
C THR A 172 1.95 -3.56 0.51
N GLU A 173 3.28 -3.62 0.40
CA GLU A 173 4.03 -4.88 0.27
C GLU A 173 3.82 -5.81 1.46
N ARG A 174 3.79 -5.28 2.67
CA ARG A 174 3.52 -6.06 3.89
C ARG A 174 2.19 -6.81 3.80
N HIS A 175 1.13 -6.15 3.34
CA HIS A 175 -0.19 -6.77 3.21
C HIS A 175 -0.35 -7.61 1.94
N MET A 176 0.35 -7.27 0.85
CA MET A 176 0.44 -8.14 -0.32
C MET A 176 1.14 -9.46 0.02
N ASN A 177 2.22 -9.42 0.81
CA ASN A 177 2.88 -10.61 1.32
C ASN A 177 1.96 -11.43 2.24
N GLN A 178 1.11 -10.77 3.03
CA GLN A 178 0.10 -11.45 3.85
C GLN A 178 -0.94 -12.16 2.97
N ALA A 179 -1.48 -11.48 1.96
CA ALA A 179 -2.44 -12.05 1.02
C ALA A 179 -1.86 -13.24 0.24
N MET A 180 -0.60 -13.15 -0.21
CA MET A 180 0.08 -14.26 -0.87
C MET A 180 0.27 -15.47 0.05
N ARG A 181 0.56 -15.27 1.35
CA ARG A 181 0.60 -16.38 2.33
C ARG A 181 -0.77 -17.03 2.49
N VAL A 182 -1.85 -16.25 2.55
CA VAL A 182 -3.22 -16.78 2.61
C VAL A 182 -3.51 -17.64 1.37
N LYS A 183 -3.15 -17.17 0.17
CA LYS A 183 -3.30 -17.96 -1.07
C LYS A 183 -2.52 -19.28 -1.00
N ALA A 184 -1.28 -19.26 -0.53
CA ALA A 184 -0.46 -20.46 -0.41
C ALA A 184 -1.03 -21.47 0.59
N GLU A 185 -1.51 -21.01 1.75
CA GLU A 185 -2.15 -21.87 2.75
C GLU A 185 -3.45 -22.51 2.23
N MET A 186 -4.25 -21.74 1.48
CA MET A 186 -5.45 -22.25 0.83
C MET A 186 -5.13 -23.39 -0.16
N ALA A 187 -4.08 -23.22 -0.99
CA ALA A 187 -3.65 -24.24 -1.95
C ALA A 187 -3.21 -25.54 -1.25
N THR A 188 -2.47 -25.45 -0.16
CA THR A 188 -2.08 -26.62 0.65
C THR A 188 -3.29 -27.33 1.23
N PHE A 189 -4.29 -26.59 1.72
CA PHE A 189 -5.51 -27.17 2.28
C PHE A 189 -6.29 -27.98 1.24
N THR A 190 -6.45 -27.45 0.02
CA THR A 190 -7.13 -28.16 -1.07
C THR A 190 -6.41 -29.46 -1.47
N ILE A 191 -5.07 -29.48 -1.46
CA ILE A 191 -4.29 -30.68 -1.76
C ILE A 191 -4.49 -31.74 -0.67
N THR A 192 -4.45 -31.34 0.62
CA THR A 192 -4.64 -32.28 1.72
C THR A 192 -6.04 -32.90 1.74
N THR A 193 -7.10 -32.13 1.42
CA THR A 193 -8.47 -32.65 1.39
C THR A 193 -8.78 -33.55 0.20
N ASN A 194 -8.09 -33.39 -0.92
CA ASN A 194 -8.30 -34.23 -2.12
C ASN A 194 -7.52 -35.55 -2.07
N ASN A 195 -6.61 -35.72 -1.12
CA ASN A 195 -5.79 -36.92 -0.92
C ASN A 195 -6.27 -37.80 0.25
N LEU A 196 -7.43 -37.50 0.84
CA LEU A 196 -8.13 -38.27 1.88
C LEU A 196 -9.42 -38.85 1.32
#